data_AF-A0AAP8LSC8-F1
#
_entry.id   AF-A0AAP8LSC8-F1
#
_cell.length_a   1.000
_cell.length_b   1.000
_cell.length_c   1.000
_cell.angle_alpha   90.00
_cell.angle_beta   90.00
_cell.angle_gamma   90.00
#
_symmetry.space_group_name_H-M   'P 1'
#
loop_
_entity.id
_entity.type
_entity.pdbx_description
1 polymer ?
#
loop_
_entity_poly.entity_id
_entity_poly.type
_entity_poly.pdbx_seq_one_letter_code
_entity_poly.pdbx_strand_id
1 'polypeptide(L)'
;MIFSLQKGVKIAMKCKNCGRFFKTTGRGRAPMYCSEKCRVDAHRKKNPKPTKSSRQEVLFEIPGESKPIKTTIPTDELTKDAFDRMCDGRLEDELRFARDILRAALMSPDTPASALANMAKQYVEITEKLAGVVDDEKENNEDIDSEVTLDAVFTPDQS
;
A
#
# COMPACT_ATOMS: atom_id res chain seq x y z
N MET A 1 -29.46 -46.39 46.46
CA MET A 1 -28.37 -45.40 46.30
C MET A 1 -28.99 -44.12 45.74
N ILE A 2 -29.00 -43.05 46.53
CA ILE A 2 -29.66 -41.79 46.19
C ILE A 2 -28.69 -40.98 45.32
N PHE A 3 -28.91 -40.92 44.01
CA PHE A 3 -28.16 -40.02 43.13
C PHE A 3 -28.70 -38.61 43.30
N SER A 4 -28.00 -37.83 44.11
CA SER A 4 -28.24 -36.41 44.32
C SER A 4 -28.06 -35.65 43.00
N LEU A 5 -29.15 -35.14 42.41
CA LEU A 5 -29.09 -34.20 41.30
C LEU A 5 -28.37 -32.94 41.78
N GLN A 6 -27.10 -32.77 41.38
CA GLN A 6 -26.40 -31.50 41.49
C GLN A 6 -27.15 -30.46 40.66
N LYS A 7 -27.95 -29.64 41.34
CA LYS A 7 -28.56 -28.42 40.81
C LYS A 7 -27.42 -27.52 40.36
N GLY A 8 -27.13 -27.53 39.05
CA GLY A 8 -26.10 -26.68 38.45
C GLY A 8 -26.32 -25.22 38.85
N VAL A 9 -25.31 -24.64 39.49
CA VAL A 9 -25.30 -23.25 39.93
C VAL A 9 -25.48 -22.36 38.70
N LYS A 10 -26.64 -21.69 38.61
CA LYS A 10 -26.96 -20.75 37.53
C LYS A 10 -26.21 -19.43 37.79
N ILE A 11 -24.94 -19.36 37.40
CA ILE A 11 -24.17 -18.13 37.46
C ILE A 11 -24.70 -17.17 36.38
N ALA A 12 -25.14 -15.99 36.80
CA ALA A 12 -25.52 -14.91 35.91
C ALA A 12 -24.26 -14.10 35.56
N MET A 13 -23.85 -14.09 34.29
CA MET A 13 -22.72 -13.30 33.78
C MET A 13 -23.20 -12.11 32.94
N LYS A 14 -22.43 -11.03 32.89
CA LYS A 14 -22.72 -9.83 32.09
C LYS A 14 -22.05 -9.92 30.71
N CYS A 15 -22.81 -9.69 29.64
CA CYS A 15 -22.30 -9.68 28.27
C CYS A 15 -21.35 -8.49 28.04
N LYS A 16 -20.17 -8.73 27.47
CA LYS A 16 -19.19 -7.68 27.17
C LYS A 16 -19.61 -6.70 26.06
N ASN A 17 -20.52 -7.10 25.17
CA ASN A 17 -20.98 -6.23 24.06
C ASN A 17 -22.23 -5.40 24.41
N CYS A 18 -23.26 -6.03 24.96
CA CYS A 18 -24.56 -5.38 25.21
C CYS A 18 -24.87 -5.15 26.69
N GLY A 19 -24.03 -5.60 27.63
CA GLY A 19 -24.22 -5.41 29.06
C GLY A 19 -25.36 -6.20 29.69
N ARG A 20 -26.08 -7.04 28.94
CA ARG A 20 -27.18 -7.87 29.46
C ARG A 20 -26.66 -9.01 30.34
N PHE A 21 -27.34 -9.30 31.44
CA PHE A 21 -27.09 -10.48 32.25
C PHE A 21 -27.68 -11.73 31.56
N PHE A 22 -26.91 -12.80 31.50
CA PHE A 22 -27.33 -14.06 30.89
C PHE A 22 -26.83 -15.26 31.70
N LYS A 23 -27.56 -16.37 31.58
CA LYS A 23 -27.27 -17.61 32.31
C LYS A 23 -26.24 -18.43 31.51
N THR A 24 -25.20 -18.90 32.18
CA THR A 24 -24.21 -19.80 31.56
C THR A 24 -24.63 -21.25 31.78
N THR A 25 -24.49 -22.10 30.76
CA THR A 25 -24.60 -23.55 30.93
C THR A 25 -23.31 -24.04 31.59
N GLY A 26 -23.42 -24.68 32.76
CA GLY A 26 -22.29 -24.97 33.66
C GLY A 26 -21.33 -26.07 33.20
N ARG A 27 -21.01 -26.18 31.91
CA ARG A 27 -19.96 -27.09 31.41
C ARG A 27 -18.94 -26.30 30.60
N GLY A 28 -17.67 -26.38 31.01
CA GLY A 28 -16.54 -25.74 30.31
C GLY A 28 -16.31 -24.26 30.66
N ARG A 29 -15.54 -23.58 29.81
CA ARG A 29 -15.18 -22.16 29.98
C ARG A 29 -16.43 -21.29 29.90
N ALA A 30 -16.59 -20.38 30.87
CA ALA A 30 -17.73 -19.48 30.90
C ALA A 30 -17.75 -18.55 29.66
N PRO A 31 -18.89 -18.44 28.95
CA PRO A 31 -19.02 -17.57 27.79
C PRO A 31 -18.94 -16.08 28.18
N MET A 32 -18.33 -15.26 27.32
CA MET A 32 -18.16 -13.81 27.53
C MET A 32 -19.29 -12.96 26.91
N TYR A 33 -20.09 -13.54 26.03
CA TYR A 33 -21.15 -12.86 25.28
C TYR A 33 -22.46 -13.63 25.41
N CYS A 34 -23.58 -12.91 25.48
CA CYS A 34 -24.90 -13.53 25.63
C CYS A 34 -25.39 -14.25 24.37
N SER A 35 -24.79 -13.96 23.21
CA SER A 35 -25.17 -14.54 21.92
C SER A 35 -24.04 -14.43 20.92
N GLU A 36 -24.13 -15.23 19.87
CA GLU A 36 -23.21 -15.20 18.73
C GLU A 36 -23.20 -13.82 18.05
N LYS A 37 -24.37 -13.18 17.93
CA LYS A 37 -24.49 -11.79 17.45
C LYS A 37 -23.61 -10.83 18.24
N CYS A 38 -23.66 -10.91 19.58
CA CYS A 38 -22.84 -10.07 20.44
C CYS A 38 -21.34 -10.35 20.33
N ARG A 39 -20.94 -11.60 20.07
CA ARG A 39 -19.54 -11.97 19.82
C ARG A 39 -19.03 -11.37 18.52
N VAL A 40 -19.80 -11.50 17.45
CA VAL A 40 -19.46 -10.96 16.12
C VAL A 40 -19.44 -9.42 16.13
N ASP A 41 -20.43 -8.78 16.75
CA ASP A 41 -20.49 -7.32 16.85
C ASP A 41 -19.29 -6.75 17.63
N ALA A 42 -18.92 -7.39 18.75
CA ALA A 42 -17.74 -6.99 19.49
C ALA A 42 -16.46 -7.12 18.64
N HIS A 43 -16.35 -8.17 17.82
CA HIS A 43 -15.22 -8.34 16.91
C HIS A 43 -15.19 -7.27 15.81
N ARG A 44 -16.35 -6.96 15.21
CA ARG A 44 -16.47 -5.91 14.18
C ARG A 44 -16.13 -4.51 14.71
N LYS A 45 -16.47 -4.21 15.97
CA LYS A 45 -16.11 -2.95 16.62
C LYS A 45 -14.61 -2.83 16.92
N LYS A 46 -13.95 -3.96 17.24
CA LYS A 46 -12.50 -3.99 17.47
C LYS A 46 -11.70 -3.86 16.18
N ASN A 47 -12.19 -4.48 15.11
CA ASN A 47 -11.56 -4.47 13.80
C ASN A 47 -12.52 -3.76 12.83
N PRO A 48 -12.66 -2.42 12.93
CA PRO A 48 -13.43 -1.67 11.96
C PRO A 48 -12.83 -1.95 10.59
N LYS A 49 -13.65 -2.46 9.66
CA LYS A 49 -13.21 -2.53 8.26
C LYS A 49 -12.92 -1.09 7.82
N PRO A 50 -11.83 -0.82 7.09
CA PRO A 50 -11.63 0.48 6.49
C PRO A 50 -12.92 0.83 5.75
N THR A 51 -13.49 1.99 6.09
CA THR A 51 -14.63 2.55 5.37
C THR A 51 -14.26 2.49 3.91
N LYS A 52 -15.02 1.72 3.13
CA LYS A 52 -14.75 1.49 1.72
C LYS A 52 -14.47 2.86 1.09
N SER A 53 -13.24 3.10 0.64
CA SER A 53 -13.01 4.21 -0.27
C SER A 53 -14.00 4.02 -1.40
N SER A 54 -14.61 5.12 -1.85
CA SER A 54 -15.49 5.08 -2.99
C SER A 54 -14.70 4.44 -4.14
N ARG A 55 -15.09 3.24 -4.54
CA ARG A 55 -14.48 2.50 -5.64
C ARG A 55 -15.55 2.37 -6.68
N GLN A 56 -15.29 2.92 -7.85
CA GLN A 56 -16.16 2.76 -9.01
C GLN A 56 -15.77 1.45 -9.67
N GLU A 57 -16.77 0.57 -9.81
CA GLU A 57 -16.62 -0.61 -10.64
C GLU A 57 -16.60 -0.16 -12.10
N VAL A 58 -15.51 -0.46 -12.80
CA VAL A 58 -15.38 -0.18 -14.22
C VAL A 58 -15.31 -1.52 -14.96
N LEU A 59 -16.13 -1.64 -15.99
CA LEU A 59 -16.14 -2.78 -16.90
C LEU A 59 -15.27 -2.42 -18.11
N PHE A 60 -14.23 -3.19 -18.36
CA PHE A 60 -13.41 -3.06 -19.57
C PHE A 60 -13.77 -4.18 -20.55
N GLU A 61 -14.09 -3.81 -21.79
CA GLU A 61 -14.26 -4.74 -22.90
C GLU A 61 -12.95 -4.84 -23.67
N ILE A 62 -12.32 -6.02 -23.65
CA ILE A 62 -11.09 -6.29 -24.40
C ILE A 62 -11.48 -6.97 -25.72
N PRO A 63 -11.06 -6.42 -26.88
CA PRO A 63 -11.31 -7.07 -28.17
C PRO A 63 -10.74 -8.50 -28.20
N GLY A 64 -11.60 -9.49 -28.37
CA GLY A 64 -11.23 -10.91 -28.43
C GLY A 64 -11.55 -11.71 -27.16
N GLU A 65 -12.03 -11.07 -26.08
CA GLU A 65 -12.34 -11.75 -24.83
C GLU A 65 -13.84 -11.74 -24.54
N SER A 66 -14.42 -12.91 -24.27
CA SER A 66 -15.88 -13.10 -24.18
C SER A 66 -16.51 -12.58 -22.88
N LYS A 67 -15.69 -12.19 -21.91
CA LYS A 67 -16.16 -11.73 -20.59
C LYS A 67 -15.50 -10.41 -20.25
N PRO A 68 -16.28 -9.40 -19.85
CA PRO A 68 -15.72 -8.12 -19.48
C PRO A 68 -15.00 -8.24 -18.14
N ILE A 69 -13.82 -7.61 -18.04
CA ILE A 69 -13.01 -7.64 -16.83
C ILE A 69 -13.55 -6.59 -15.86
N LYS A 70 -13.87 -7.03 -14.63
CA LYS A 70 -14.27 -6.15 -13.54
C LYS A 70 -13.02 -5.69 -12.80
N THR A 71 -12.68 -4.41 -12.90
CA THR A 71 -11.64 -3.80 -12.07
C THR A 71 -12.24 -2.68 -11.23
N THR A 72 -11.63 -2.44 -10.07
CA THR A 72 -12.02 -1.32 -9.20
C THR A 72 -10.95 -0.25 -9.30
N ILE A 73 -11.33 0.95 -9.75
CA ILE A 73 -10.45 2.10 -9.75
C ILE A 73 -10.72 2.90 -8.46
N PRO A 74 -9.68 3.35 -7.74
CA PRO A 74 -9.86 4.33 -6.67
C PRO A 74 -10.54 5.57 -7.26
N THR A 75 -11.67 6.01 -6.69
CA THR A 75 -12.33 7.26 -7.12
C THR A 75 -11.88 8.47 -6.30
N ASP A 76 -10.85 8.28 -5.47
CA ASP A 76 -10.24 9.39 -4.76
C ASP A 76 -9.76 10.36 -5.84
N GLU A 77 -10.40 11.53 -5.92
CA GLU A 77 -10.04 12.58 -6.86
C GLU A 77 -8.56 12.87 -6.63
N LEU A 78 -7.73 12.65 -7.66
CA LEU A 78 -6.35 13.10 -7.61
C LEU A 78 -6.39 14.61 -7.35
N THR A 79 -5.94 15.00 -6.17
CA THR A 79 -5.78 16.42 -5.85
C THR A 79 -4.83 17.02 -6.87
N LYS A 80 -5.04 18.30 -7.21
CA LYS A 80 -4.18 19.02 -8.16
C LYS A 80 -2.71 18.88 -7.77
N ASP A 81 -2.40 19.01 -6.48
CA ASP A 81 -1.04 18.84 -5.94
C ASP A 81 -0.48 17.42 -6.14
N ALA A 82 -1.32 16.38 -6.06
CA ALA A 82 -0.90 14.99 -6.29
C ALA A 82 -0.69 14.71 -7.78
N PHE A 83 -1.50 15.31 -8.64
CA PHE A 83 -1.30 15.27 -10.10
C PHE A 83 -0.03 16.02 -10.49
N ASP A 84 0.16 17.23 -9.96
CA ASP A 84 1.36 18.05 -10.19
C ASP A 84 2.61 17.29 -9.73
N ARG A 85 2.61 16.60 -8.58
CA ARG A 85 3.73 15.73 -8.16
C ARG A 85 3.98 14.52 -9.06
N MET A 86 2.96 14.00 -9.75
CA MET A 86 3.14 12.93 -10.74
C MET A 86 3.62 13.48 -12.09
N CYS A 87 3.40 14.77 -12.34
CA CYS A 87 3.77 15.47 -13.57
C CYS A 87 5.08 16.26 -13.44
N ASP A 88 5.50 16.61 -12.23
CA ASP A 88 6.83 17.11 -11.93
C ASP A 88 7.81 16.07 -12.48
N GLY A 89 8.71 16.52 -13.36
CA GLY A 89 9.73 15.64 -13.91
C GLY A 89 10.50 14.99 -12.77
N ARG A 90 11.10 13.80 -12.99
CA ARG A 90 12.04 13.26 -12.02
C ARG A 90 13.04 14.39 -11.74
N LEU A 91 13.24 14.75 -10.47
CA LEU A 91 14.23 15.77 -10.07
C LEU A 91 15.58 15.54 -10.78
N GLU A 92 15.90 14.28 -11.04
CA GLU A 92 17.00 13.81 -11.86
C GLU A 92 17.05 14.42 -13.28
N ASP A 93 15.94 14.51 -13.99
CA ASP A 93 15.87 15.05 -15.35
C ASP A 93 16.05 16.57 -15.38
N GLU A 94 15.53 17.28 -14.39
CA GLU A 94 15.77 18.72 -14.22
C GLU A 94 17.23 19.01 -13.89
N LEU A 95 17.84 18.21 -13.01
CA LEU A 95 19.26 18.31 -12.67
C LEU A 95 20.15 17.97 -13.88
N ARG A 96 19.80 16.96 -14.68
CA ARG A 96 20.48 16.62 -15.94
C ARG A 96 20.44 17.79 -16.92
N PHE A 97 19.27 18.38 -17.10
CA PHE A 97 19.08 19.53 -17.99
C PHE A 97 19.89 20.74 -17.53
N ALA A 98 19.85 21.08 -16.24
CA ALA A 98 20.61 22.17 -15.66
C ALA A 98 22.13 21.96 -15.80
N ARG A 99 22.62 20.74 -15.55
CA ARG A 99 24.03 20.36 -15.76
C ARG A 99 24.46 20.61 -17.20
N ASP A 100 23.66 20.21 -18.17
CA ASP A 100 24.00 20.30 -19.59
C ASP A 100 24.05 21.76 -20.06
N ILE A 101 23.12 22.60 -19.59
CA ILE A 101 23.16 24.06 -19.82
C ILE A 101 24.42 24.68 -19.21
N LEU A 102 24.72 24.37 -17.95
CA LEU A 102 25.89 24.92 -17.26
C LEU A 102 27.19 24.48 -17.93
N ARG A 103 27.27 23.23 -18.39
CA ARG A 103 28.41 22.72 -19.16
C ARG A 103 28.59 23.48 -20.47
N ALA A 104 27.50 23.70 -21.21
CA ALA A 104 27.53 24.46 -22.45
C ALA A 104 27.96 25.91 -22.21
N ALA A 105 27.47 26.54 -21.13
CA ALA A 105 27.87 27.89 -20.74
C ALA A 105 29.36 27.97 -20.39
N LEU A 106 29.88 27.03 -19.58
CA LEU A 106 31.30 26.98 -19.20
C LEU A 106 32.25 26.76 -20.39
N MET A 107 31.79 26.11 -21.45
CA MET A 107 32.56 25.90 -22.68
C MET A 107 32.46 27.05 -23.68
N SER A 108 31.50 27.97 -23.49
CA SER A 108 31.29 29.10 -24.40
C SER A 108 32.31 30.21 -24.13
N PRO A 109 33.02 30.72 -25.15
CA PRO A 109 33.95 31.83 -25.01
C PRO A 109 33.25 33.17 -24.69
N ASP A 110 31.95 33.26 -24.90
CA ASP A 110 31.14 34.45 -24.65
C ASP A 110 30.69 34.59 -23.19
N THR A 111 31.02 33.62 -22.33
CA THR A 111 30.65 33.71 -20.91
C THR A 111 31.50 34.74 -20.16
N PRO A 112 30.87 35.62 -19.35
CA PRO A 112 31.61 36.62 -18.59
C PRO A 112 32.46 35.95 -17.50
N ALA A 113 33.73 36.34 -17.40
CA ALA A 113 34.69 35.76 -16.45
C ALA A 113 34.25 35.85 -14.99
N SER A 114 33.43 36.85 -14.63
CA SER A 114 32.86 37.00 -13.29
C SER A 114 31.80 35.94 -12.95
N ALA A 115 31.16 35.32 -13.95
CA ALA A 115 30.14 34.29 -13.74
C ALA A 115 30.70 32.86 -13.73
N LEU A 116 31.87 32.63 -14.37
CA LEU A 116 32.48 31.32 -14.51
C LEU A 116 32.67 30.60 -13.17
N ALA A 117 33.18 31.29 -12.15
CA ALA A 117 33.43 30.69 -10.84
C ALA A 117 32.14 30.23 -10.15
N ASN A 118 31.05 30.97 -10.30
CA ASN A 118 29.75 30.60 -9.72
C ASN A 118 29.07 29.49 -10.52
N MET A 119 29.13 29.55 -11.85
CA MET A 119 28.62 28.49 -12.74
C MET A 119 29.34 27.16 -12.50
N ALA A 120 30.67 27.18 -12.33
CA ALA A 120 31.45 25.98 -12.04
C ALA A 120 31.10 25.35 -10.68
N LYS A 121 30.88 26.17 -9.64
CA LYS A 121 30.40 25.68 -8.33
C LYS A 121 29.03 25.01 -8.43
N GLN A 122 28.08 25.65 -9.12
CA GLN A 122 26.75 25.09 -9.35
C GLN A 122 26.79 23.79 -10.16
N TYR A 123 27.68 23.71 -11.16
CA TYR A 123 27.88 22.50 -11.95
C TYR A 123 28.38 21.32 -11.09
N VAL A 124 29.35 21.55 -10.20
CA VAL A 124 29.85 20.53 -9.27
C VAL A 124 28.75 20.08 -8.32
N GLU A 125 28.03 21.02 -7.70
CA GLU A 125 26.94 20.72 -6.76
C GLU A 125 25.82 19.88 -7.41
N ILE A 126 25.43 20.20 -8.65
CA ILE A 126 24.43 19.42 -9.40
C ILE A 126 24.96 18.01 -9.74
N THR A 127 26.24 17.90 -10.07
CA THR A 127 26.87 16.61 -10.38
C THR A 127 26.93 15.71 -9.15
N GLU A 128 27.24 16.26 -7.97
CA GLU A 128 27.21 15.56 -6.69
C GLU A 128 25.80 15.10 -6.33
N LYS A 129 24.79 15.97 -6.52
CA LYS A 129 23.38 15.62 -6.27
C LYS A 129 22.88 14.50 -7.20
N LEU A 130 23.27 14.52 -8.48
CA LEU A 130 22.94 13.45 -9.42
C LEU A 130 23.60 12.12 -9.05
N ALA A 131 24.83 12.14 -8.53
CA ALA A 131 25.49 10.93 -8.06
C ALA A 131 24.74 10.30 -6.88
N GLY A 132 24.31 11.11 -5.90
CA GLY A 132 23.52 10.64 -4.75
C GLY A 132 22.17 10.03 -5.16
N VAL A 133 21.43 10.66 -6.08
CA VAL A 133 20.13 10.16 -6.55
C VAL A 133 20.26 8.78 -7.22
N VAL A 134 21.32 8.55 -8.00
CA VAL A 134 21.56 7.25 -8.68
C VAL A 134 21.92 6.14 -7.68
N ASP A 135 22.60 6.48 -6.59
CA ASP A 135 22.95 5.52 -5.54
C ASP A 135 21.73 5.18 -4.66
N ASP A 136 20.89 6.17 -4.33
CA ASP A 136 19.64 5.96 -3.58
C ASP A 136 18.61 5.09 -4.35
N GLU A 137 18.57 5.18 -5.68
CA GLU A 137 17.71 4.32 -6.50
C GLU A 137 18.20 2.86 -6.53
N LYS A 138 19.51 2.60 -6.40
CA LYS A 138 20.05 1.24 -6.36
C LYS A 138 19.72 0.53 -5.06
N GLU A 139 19.89 1.20 -3.92
CA GLU A 139 19.58 0.59 -2.62
C GLU A 139 18.11 0.20 -2.48
N ASN A 140 17.18 0.93 -3.12
CA ASN A 140 15.75 0.60 -3.10
C ASN A 140 15.33 -0.54 -4.05
N ASN A 141 16.21 -0.99 -4.96
CA ASN A 141 15.92 -2.08 -5.90
C ASN A 141 16.52 -3.44 -5.48
N GLU A 142 17.39 -3.48 -4.46
CA GLU A 142 18.05 -4.71 -4.01
C GLU A 142 17.14 -5.65 -3.19
N ASP A 143 15.90 -5.23 -2.87
CA ASP A 143 14.93 -6.05 -2.11
C ASP A 143 13.85 -6.74 -2.98
N ILE A 144 13.91 -6.65 -4.31
CA ILE A 144 12.93 -7.27 -5.24
C ILE A 144 13.55 -8.45 -6.02
N ASP A 145 14.34 -9.30 -5.36
CA ASP A 145 14.71 -10.62 -5.88
C ASP A 145 14.04 -11.73 -5.04
N SER A 146 12.73 -11.62 -4.82
CA SER A 146 11.94 -12.77 -4.35
C SER A 146 11.55 -13.65 -5.55
N GLU A 147 12.46 -14.53 -5.93
CA GLU A 147 12.21 -15.90 -6.42
C GLU A 147 10.84 -16.14 -7.08
N VAL A 148 10.67 -15.75 -8.35
CA VAL A 148 9.60 -16.29 -9.21
C VAL A 148 10.09 -17.61 -9.79
N THR A 149 9.87 -18.71 -9.07
CA THR A 149 10.02 -20.07 -9.63
C THR A 149 8.96 -20.28 -10.70
N LEU A 150 9.32 -20.05 -11.96
CA LEU A 150 8.48 -20.25 -13.13
C LEU A 150 8.49 -21.73 -13.52
N ASP A 151 7.98 -22.60 -12.64
CA ASP A 151 7.77 -24.02 -12.94
C ASP A 151 6.44 -24.21 -13.68
N ALA A 152 6.50 -24.00 -15.01
CA ALA A 152 5.53 -24.54 -15.94
C ALA A 152 6.25 -24.84 -17.27
N VAL A 153 7.03 -25.92 -17.28
CA VAL A 153 7.50 -26.56 -18.51
C VAL A 153 6.27 -27.01 -19.29
N PHE A 154 5.95 -26.26 -20.35
CA PHE A 154 4.93 -26.62 -21.33
C PHE A 154 5.50 -27.76 -22.19
N THR A 155 5.15 -29.01 -21.91
CA THR A 155 5.40 -30.12 -22.83
C THR A 155 4.26 -30.17 -23.85
N PRO A 156 4.51 -29.89 -25.15
CA PRO A 156 3.51 -30.14 -26.17
C PRO A 156 3.37 -31.65 -26.39
N ASP A 157 2.16 -32.15 -26.12
CA ASP A 157 1.74 -33.50 -26.46
C ASP A 157 1.75 -33.63 -28.00
N GLN A 158 2.68 -34.41 -28.54
CA GLN A 158 2.69 -34.75 -29.96
C GLN A 158 1.77 -35.96 -30.17
N SER A 159 0.69 -35.69 -30.89
CA SER A 159 -0.23 -36.66 -31.50
C SER A 159 0.47 -37.63 -32.45
#